data_AF-A0A939RDT7-F1
#
_entry.id   AF-A0A939RDT7-F1
#
_cell.length_a   1.000
_cell.length_b   1.000
_cell.length_c   1.000
_cell.angle_alpha   90.00
_cell.angle_beta   90.00
_cell.angle_gamma   90.00
#
_symmetry.space_group_name_H-M   'P 1'
#
loop_
_entity.id
_entity.type
_entity.pdbx_description
1 polymer ?
#
loop_
_entity_poly.entity_id
_entity_poly.type
_entity_poly.pdbx_seq_one_letter_code
_entity_poly.pdbx_strand_id
1 'polypeptide(L)'
;LQNILFSFVLALAAMYVLEIIKKKYFIIANLKYNLFSVLVCIAAVTAAHFLRLDYGVVGIALILIFYFMRDMKRSYLVLMVILWTIGCLFLEYQLEWAGLIALIPISMYNGERGSKNLKWFFYVFYPLHMLILGIFRWEILR
;
A
#
# COMPACT_ATOMS: atom_id res chain seq x y z
N LEU A 1 3.11 -18.01 -0.97
CA LEU A 1 1.87 -17.81 -0.20
C LEU A 1 1.03 -16.78 -0.95
N GLN A 2 0.09 -17.24 -1.77
CA GLN A 2 -0.63 -16.37 -2.71
C GLN A 2 -1.90 -15.81 -2.07
N ASN A 3 -1.73 -15.02 -1.01
CA ASN A 3 -2.82 -14.22 -0.48
C ASN A 3 -2.31 -12.83 -0.07
N ILE A 4 -2.98 -11.78 -0.56
CA ILE A 4 -2.67 -10.38 -0.29
C ILE A 4 -2.61 -10.05 1.21
N LEU A 5 -3.37 -10.77 2.04
CA LEU A 5 -3.37 -10.61 3.49
C LEU A 5 -1.98 -10.87 4.08
N PHE A 6 -1.19 -11.79 3.50
CA PHE A 6 0.18 -12.02 3.96
C PHE A 6 1.10 -10.84 3.67
N SER A 7 0.92 -10.16 2.53
CA SER A 7 1.63 -8.90 2.24
C SER A 7 1.29 -7.82 3.27
N PHE A 8 0.03 -7.69 3.64
CA PHE A 8 -0.39 -6.72 4.66
C PHE A 8 0.11 -7.07 6.05
N VAL A 9 0.08 -8.34 6.45
CA VAL A 9 0.60 -8.78 7.75
C VAL A 9 2.10 -8.48 7.86
N LEU A 10 2.88 -8.80 6.82
CA LEU A 10 4.32 -8.53 6.83
C LEU A 10 4.62 -7.03 6.86
N ALA A 11 3.91 -6.23 6.05
CA ALA A 11 4.07 -4.78 6.06
C ALA A 11 3.65 -4.15 7.39
N LEU A 12 2.56 -4.63 8.01
CA LEU A 12 2.10 -4.19 9.32
C LEU A 12 3.11 -4.53 10.41
N ALA A 13 3.66 -5.75 10.41
CA ALA A 13 4.70 -6.16 11.33
C ALA A 13 5.95 -5.28 11.19
N ALA A 14 6.37 -4.97 9.96
CA ALA A 14 7.47 -4.06 9.71
C ALA A 14 7.19 -2.65 10.25
N MET A 15 6.01 -2.07 9.97
CA MET A 15 5.60 -0.76 10.49
C MET A 15 5.54 -0.74 12.03
N TYR A 16 5.05 -1.80 12.65
CA TYR A 16 4.99 -1.92 14.11
C TYR A 16 6.40 -1.90 14.74
N VAL A 17 7.34 -2.64 14.14
CA VAL A 17 8.74 -2.63 14.58
C VAL A 17 9.37 -1.24 14.36
N LEU A 18 9.08 -0.59 13.23
CA LEU A 18 9.53 0.79 12.97
C LEU A 18 8.99 1.77 14.03
N GLU A 19 7.74 1.63 14.47
CA GLU A 19 7.19 2.46 15.55
C GLU A 19 7.88 2.23 16.90
N ILE A 20 8.22 0.98 17.23
CA ILE A 20 8.99 0.65 18.45
C ILE A 20 10.37 1.31 18.38
N ILE A 21 11.06 1.18 17.24
CA ILE A 21 12.38 1.80 17.02
C ILE A 21 12.27 3.32 17.09
N LYS A 22 11.25 3.91 16.44
CA LYS A 22 10.98 5.35 16.48
C LYS A 22 10.84 5.80 17.93
N LYS A 23 9.98 5.17 18.74
CA LYS A 23 9.79 5.54 20.16
C LYS A 23 11.07 5.39 20.99
N LYS A 24 11.85 4.33 20.77
CA LYS A 24 13.07 4.04 21.54
C LYS A 24 14.23 4.98 21.22
N TYR A 25 14.37 5.41 19.98
CA TYR A 25 15.52 6.18 19.49
C TYR A 25 15.19 7.63 19.09
N PHE A 26 13.94 8.10 19.24
CA PHE A 26 13.52 9.47 18.87
C PHE A 26 14.40 10.56 19.49
N ILE A 27 14.89 10.33 20.71
CA ILE A 27 15.63 11.32 21.51
C ILE A 27 17.16 11.24 21.26
N ILE A 28 17.68 10.08 20.81
CA ILE A 28 19.12 9.81 20.75
C ILE A 28 19.55 9.61 19.30
N ALA A 29 20.00 10.70 18.68
CA ALA A 29 20.69 10.76 17.39
C ALA A 29 19.97 10.12 16.19
N ASN A 30 19.50 10.96 15.26
CA ASN A 30 18.87 10.62 13.97
C ASN A 30 19.55 9.47 13.20
N LEU A 31 20.87 9.28 13.37
CA LEU A 31 21.63 8.26 12.66
C LEU A 31 21.25 6.82 13.06
N LYS A 32 21.04 6.53 14.35
CA LYS A 32 20.70 5.16 14.81
C LYS A 32 19.30 4.77 14.35
N TYR A 33 18.35 5.69 14.44
CA TYR A 33 17.00 5.49 13.92
C TYR A 33 17.01 5.18 12.42
N ASN A 34 17.73 5.96 11.61
CA ASN A 34 17.82 5.75 10.17
C ASN A 34 18.43 4.38 9.83
N LEU A 35 19.52 3.99 10.51
CA LEU A 35 20.17 2.70 10.28
C LEU A 35 19.23 1.52 10.59
N PHE A 36 18.62 1.49 11.77
CA PHE A 36 17.71 0.41 12.15
C PHE A 36 16.46 0.37 11.27
N SER A 37 15.95 1.53 10.85
CA SER A 37 14.80 1.61 9.94
C SER A 37 15.11 1.00 8.58
N VAL A 38 16.28 1.29 8.01
CA VAL A 38 16.72 0.69 6.74
C VAL A 38 16.87 -0.83 6.87
N LEU A 39 17.44 -1.32 7.97
CA LEU A 39 17.56 -2.76 8.21
C LEU A 39 16.20 -3.46 8.25
N VAL A 40 15.20 -2.88 8.91
CA VAL A 40 13.83 -3.42 8.93
C VAL A 40 13.21 -3.43 7.54
N CYS A 41 13.41 -2.37 6.75
CA CYS A 41 12.90 -2.31 5.39
C CYS A 41 13.52 -3.39 4.49
N ILE A 42 14.85 -3.56 4.57
CA ILE A 42 15.55 -4.61 3.82
C ILE A 42 15.05 -5.99 4.23
N ALA A 43 14.93 -6.25 5.53
CA ALA A 43 14.42 -7.53 6.04
C ALA A 43 12.98 -7.83 5.58
N ALA A 44 12.11 -6.82 5.58
CA ALA A 44 10.73 -6.97 5.12
C ALA A 44 10.65 -7.27 3.61
N VAL A 45 11.46 -6.57 2.80
CA VAL A 45 11.53 -6.75 1.35
C VAL A 45 12.10 -8.11 0.97
N THR A 46 13.19 -8.53 1.62
CA THR A 46 13.79 -9.86 1.36
C THR A 46 12.83 -10.97 1.77
N ALA A 47 12.17 -10.84 2.92
CA ALA A 47 11.12 -11.77 3.33
C ALA A 47 9.97 -11.85 2.30
N ALA A 48 9.56 -10.71 1.72
CA ALA A 48 8.56 -10.68 0.64
C ALA A 48 8.96 -11.52 -0.57
N HIS A 49 10.23 -11.41 -0.98
CA HIS A 49 10.79 -12.13 -2.12
C HIS A 49 10.84 -13.64 -1.86
N PHE A 50 11.38 -14.06 -0.70
CA PHE A 50 11.47 -15.48 -0.33
C PHE A 50 10.10 -16.14 -0.14
N LEU A 51 9.13 -15.43 0.45
CA LEU A 51 7.79 -15.96 0.69
C LEU A 51 6.90 -15.97 -0.56
N ARG A 52 7.38 -15.40 -1.68
CA ARG A 52 6.65 -15.24 -2.95
C ARG A 52 5.24 -14.72 -2.72
N LEU A 53 5.17 -13.57 -2.06
CA LEU A 53 3.90 -12.88 -1.79
C LEU A 53 3.33 -12.27 -3.07
N ASP A 54 2.02 -12.11 -3.16
CA ASP A 54 1.31 -11.71 -4.40
C ASP A 54 1.81 -10.40 -4.99
N TYR A 55 1.96 -9.37 -4.16
CA TYR A 55 2.50 -8.06 -4.58
C TYR A 55 4.03 -7.97 -4.48
N GLY A 56 4.68 -9.06 -4.04
CA GLY A 56 6.12 -9.20 -3.92
C GLY A 56 6.81 -8.05 -3.19
N VAL A 57 8.01 -7.71 -3.68
CA VAL A 57 8.84 -6.61 -3.16
C VAL A 57 8.17 -5.25 -3.33
N VAL A 58 7.51 -5.03 -4.47
CA VAL A 58 6.94 -3.74 -4.87
C VAL A 58 5.83 -3.31 -3.90
N GLY A 59 4.92 -4.22 -3.55
CA GLY A 59 3.83 -3.91 -2.62
C GLY A 59 4.32 -3.52 -1.23
N ILE A 60 5.31 -4.24 -0.70
CA ILE A 60 5.86 -3.94 0.63
C ILE A 60 6.63 -2.63 0.61
N ALA A 61 7.45 -2.38 -0.42
CA ALA A 61 8.14 -1.12 -0.59
C ALA A 61 7.16 0.06 -0.65
N LEU A 62 6.06 -0.08 -1.38
CA LEU A 62 5.04 0.96 -1.49
C LEU A 62 4.42 1.32 -0.12
N ILE A 63 4.04 0.32 0.67
CA ILE A 63 3.45 0.54 2.00
C ILE A 63 4.45 1.22 2.94
N LEU A 64 5.72 0.81 2.93
CA LEU A 64 6.77 1.40 3.77
C LEU A 64 7.08 2.85 3.36
N ILE A 65 7.07 3.14 2.06
CA ILE A 65 7.22 4.51 1.57
C ILE A 65 6.07 5.40 2.06
N PHE A 66 4.83 4.93 1.96
CA PHE A 66 3.68 5.64 2.53
C PHE A 66 3.81 5.87 4.03
N TYR A 67 4.36 4.89 4.77
CA TYR A 67 4.58 5.02 6.20
C TYR A 67 5.53 6.19 6.52
N PHE A 68 6.68 6.28 5.86
CA PHE A 68 7.65 7.35 6.12
C PHE A 68 7.18 8.72 5.64
N MET A 69 6.38 8.77 4.57
CA MET A 69 5.93 10.04 3.96
C MET A 69 4.57 10.52 4.43
N ARG A 70 3.91 9.78 5.33
CA ARG A 70 2.57 10.09 5.85
C ARG A 70 2.45 11.53 6.35
N ASP A 71 3.51 12.05 6.98
CA ASP A 71 3.51 13.39 7.58
C ASP A 71 3.71 14.51 6.53
N MET A 72 4.18 14.18 5.32
CA MET A 72 4.56 15.15 4.30
C MET A 72 3.57 15.16 3.11
N LYS A 73 2.44 15.84 3.30
CA LYS A 73 1.27 15.81 2.40
C LYS A 73 1.55 16.01 0.91
N ARG A 74 2.51 16.86 0.54
CA ARG A 74 2.83 17.14 -0.88
C ARG A 74 3.84 16.17 -1.48
N SER A 75 4.75 15.64 -0.66
CA SER A 75 5.85 14.81 -1.15
C SER A 75 5.41 13.38 -1.47
N TYR A 76 4.46 12.80 -0.72
CA TYR A 76 4.01 11.44 -0.98
C TYR A 76 3.31 11.35 -2.34
N LEU A 77 2.47 12.32 -2.71
CA LEU A 77 1.78 12.37 -4.01
C LEU A 77 2.77 12.37 -5.19
N VAL A 78 3.82 13.19 -5.11
CA VAL A 78 4.87 13.26 -6.14
C VAL A 78 5.61 11.93 -6.24
N LEU A 79 6.00 11.34 -5.11
CA LEU A 79 6.69 10.07 -5.11
C LEU A 79 5.80 8.92 -5.61
N MET A 80 4.49 8.96 -5.34
CA MET A 80 3.55 7.97 -5.87
C MET A 80 3.44 8.02 -7.38
N VAL A 81 3.37 9.21 -7.97
CA VAL A 81 3.38 9.36 -9.43
C VAL A 81 4.69 8.82 -10.02
N ILE A 82 5.82 9.06 -9.35
CA ILE A 82 7.14 8.54 -9.75
C ILE A 82 7.23 7.01 -9.64
N LEU A 83 6.78 6.43 -8.53
CA LEU A 83 6.78 4.97 -8.34
C LEU A 83 5.82 4.29 -9.32
N TRP A 84 4.70 4.92 -9.61
CA TRP A 84 3.74 4.46 -10.62
C TRP A 84 4.32 4.52 -12.02
N THR A 85 4.97 5.62 -12.42
CA THR A 85 5.63 5.71 -13.74
C THR A 85 6.78 4.71 -13.86
N ILE A 86 7.57 4.50 -12.81
CA ILE A 86 8.62 3.47 -12.81
C ILE A 86 8.02 2.06 -12.92
N GLY A 87 6.93 1.77 -12.20
CA GLY A 87 6.23 0.48 -12.29
C GLY A 87 5.66 0.20 -13.68
N CYS A 88 5.05 1.20 -14.31
CA CYS A 88 4.53 1.10 -15.67
C CYS A 88 5.63 0.95 -16.73
N LEU A 89 6.77 1.64 -16.57
CA LEU A 89 7.85 1.64 -17.56
C LEU A 89 8.78 0.43 -17.47
N PHE A 90 8.97 -0.14 -16.27
CA PHE A 90 10.04 -1.12 -16.03
C PHE A 90 9.55 -2.47 -15.51
N LEU A 91 8.31 -2.59 -15.02
CA LEU A 91 7.86 -3.80 -14.30
C LEU A 91 6.66 -4.50 -14.92
N GLU A 92 6.24 -4.11 -16.14
CA GLU A 92 5.07 -4.68 -16.87
C GLU A 92 3.79 -4.78 -16.02
N TYR A 93 3.69 -3.99 -14.94
CA TYR A 93 2.51 -3.98 -14.11
C TYR A 93 1.34 -3.40 -14.91
N GLN A 94 0.27 -4.18 -15.05
CA GLN A 94 -0.96 -3.72 -15.68
C GLN A 94 -1.45 -2.47 -14.94
N LEU A 95 -1.80 -1.43 -15.70
CA LEU A 95 -2.15 -0.12 -15.16
C LEU A 95 -3.33 -0.23 -14.17
N GLU A 96 -3.02 -0.09 -12.88
CA GLU A 96 -4.04 0.19 -11.86
C GLU A 96 -4.40 1.68 -11.89
N TRP A 97 -5.07 2.13 -12.95
CA TRP A 97 -5.59 3.51 -13.08
C TRP A 97 -6.44 3.92 -11.87
N ALA A 98 -7.15 2.96 -11.27
CA ALA A 98 -7.92 3.16 -10.05
C ALA A 98 -7.04 3.66 -8.88
N GLY A 99 -5.79 3.16 -8.76
CA GLY A 99 -4.84 3.59 -7.75
C GLY A 99 -4.42 5.05 -7.89
N LEU A 100 -4.19 5.50 -9.14
CA LEU A 100 -3.91 6.92 -9.40
C LEU A 100 -5.10 7.83 -9.11
N ILE A 101 -6.28 7.43 -9.57
CA ILE A 101 -7.50 8.22 -9.36
C ILE A 101 -7.78 8.32 -7.86
N ALA A 102 -7.48 7.28 -7.07
CA ALA A 102 -7.60 7.29 -5.62
C ALA A 102 -6.66 8.29 -4.94
N LEU A 103 -5.56 8.74 -5.58
CA LEU A 103 -4.70 9.77 -5.02
C LEU A 103 -5.39 11.13 -4.87
N ILE A 104 -6.36 11.41 -5.74
CA ILE A 104 -7.13 12.66 -5.68
C ILE A 104 -7.92 12.75 -4.36
N PRO A 105 -8.82 11.81 -4.01
CA PRO A 105 -9.52 11.85 -2.73
C PRO A 105 -8.58 11.67 -1.53
N ILE A 106 -7.49 10.91 -1.65
CA ILE A 106 -6.48 10.79 -0.58
C ILE A 106 -5.81 12.15 -0.31
N SER A 107 -5.52 12.94 -1.34
CA SER A 107 -4.93 14.28 -1.21
C SER A 107 -5.89 15.30 -0.56
N MET A 108 -7.18 15.13 -0.79
CA MET A 108 -8.25 15.96 -0.21
C MET A 108 -8.64 15.52 1.20
N TYR A 109 -8.06 14.44 1.72
CA TYR A 109 -8.39 13.92 3.04
C TYR A 109 -7.91 14.87 4.15
N ASN A 110 -8.84 15.30 4.99
CA ASN A 110 -8.59 16.23 6.10
C ASN A 110 -8.03 15.56 7.36
N GLY A 111 -7.96 14.22 7.39
CA GLY A 111 -7.51 13.45 8.55
C GLY A 111 -8.64 12.98 9.46
N GLU A 112 -9.85 13.49 9.26
CA GLU A 112 -11.02 13.15 10.07
C GLU A 112 -11.86 12.06 9.40
N ARG A 113 -12.52 11.24 10.21
CA ARG A 113 -13.47 10.25 9.70
C ARG A 113 -14.63 10.97 9.02
N GLY A 114 -14.92 10.62 7.77
CA GLY A 114 -16.04 11.18 7.03
C GLY A 114 -17.38 11.00 7.76
N SER A 115 -18.23 12.03 7.71
CA SER A 115 -19.52 12.09 8.42
C SER A 115 -20.57 11.11 7.89
N LYS A 116 -20.43 10.63 6.66
CA LYS A 116 -21.34 9.66 6.04
C LYS A 116 -20.85 8.23 6.26
N ASN A 117 -21.68 7.38 6.85
CA ASN A 117 -21.37 5.95 7.04
C ASN A 117 -21.61 5.15 5.75
N LEU A 118 -20.77 5.38 4.74
CA LEU A 118 -20.81 4.68 3.45
C LEU A 118 -20.27 3.24 3.53
N LYS A 119 -20.02 2.70 4.73
CA LYS A 119 -19.49 1.34 4.92
C LYS A 119 -20.36 0.32 4.19
N TRP A 120 -21.67 0.32 4.45
CA TRP A 120 -22.59 -0.65 3.86
C TRP A 120 -22.67 -0.54 2.34
N PHE A 121 -22.58 0.67 1.80
CA PHE A 121 -22.53 0.89 0.36
C PHE A 121 -21.33 0.14 -0.25
N PHE A 122 -20.13 0.32 0.28
CA PHE A 122 -18.93 -0.37 -0.24
C PHE A 122 -18.96 -1.89 0.00
N TYR A 123 -19.50 -2.34 1.14
CA TYR A 123 -19.61 -3.76 1.45
C TYR A 123 -20.58 -4.50 0.52
N VAL A 124 -21.70 -3.88 0.12
CA VAL A 124 -22.65 -4.46 -0.82
C VAL A 124 -22.19 -4.30 -2.26
N PHE A 125 -21.53 -3.18 -2.59
CA PHE A 125 -20.98 -2.94 -3.91
C PHE A 125 -20.00 -4.04 -4.34
N TYR A 126 -19.18 -4.56 -3.40
CA TYR A 126 -18.17 -5.57 -3.71
C TYR A 126 -18.73 -6.89 -4.32
N PRO A 127 -19.64 -7.63 -3.66
CA PRO A 127 -20.24 -8.82 -4.26
C PRO A 127 -21.10 -8.48 -5.49
N LEU A 128 -21.76 -7.31 -5.50
CA LEU A 128 -22.70 -6.94 -6.55
C LEU A 128 -22.00 -6.74 -7.91
N HIS A 129 -20.89 -6.00 -7.96
CA HIS A 129 -20.17 -5.83 -9.23
C HIS A 129 -19.53 -7.13 -9.74
N MET A 130 -19.07 -8.01 -8.83
CA MET A 130 -18.58 -9.34 -9.19
C MET A 130 -19.68 -10.21 -9.81
N LEU A 131 -20.90 -10.14 -9.27
CA LEU A 131 -22.08 -10.82 -9.86
C LEU A 131 -22.39 -10.25 -11.25
N ILE A 132 -22.41 -8.93 -11.41
CA ILE A 132 -22.65 -8.28 -12.69
C ILE A 132 -21.63 -8.73 -13.74
N LEU A 133 -20.33 -8.68 -13.41
CA LEU A 133 -19.27 -9.14 -14.31
C LEU A 133 -19.39 -10.62 -14.65
N GLY A 134 -19.79 -11.45 -13.68
CA GLY A 134 -20.07 -12.87 -13.90
C GLY A 134 -21.20 -13.10 -14.89
N ILE A 135 -22.30 -12.35 -14.77
CA ILE A 135 -23.45 -12.41 -15.70
C ILE A 135 -23.04 -11.95 -17.10
N PHE A 136 -22.35 -10.81 -17.22
CA PHE A 136 -21.87 -10.33 -18.53
C PHE A 136 -20.95 -11.34 -19.21
N ARG A 137 -20.01 -11.95 -18.47
CA ARG A 137 -19.14 -12.98 -19.00
C ARG A 137 -19.93 -14.21 -19.47
N TRP A 138 -20.97 -14.60 -18.74
CA TRP A 138 -21.83 -15.72 -19.11
C TRP A 138 -22.57 -15.47 -20.42
N GLU A 139 -23.12 -14.28 -20.62
CA GLU A 139 -23.83 -13.91 -21.86
C GLU A 139 -22.91 -13.79 -23.08
N ILE A 140 -21.65 -13.35 -22.91
CA ILE A 140 -20.68 -13.24 -24.00
C ILE A 140 -20.15 -14.62 -24.45
N LEU A 141 -20.09 -15.60 -23.54
CA LEU A 141 -19.57 -16.94 -23.80
C LEU A 141 -20.62 -17.95 -24.28
N ARG A 142 -21.88 -17.50 -24.42
CA ARG A 142 -23.00 -18.29 -24.95
C ARG A 142 -23.15 -18.09 -26.46
#